data_AF-A0A7S0B5Q2-F1
#
_entry.id   AF-A0A7S0B5Q2-F1
#
_cell.length_a   1.000
_cell.length_b   1.000
_cell.length_c   1.000
_cell.angle_alpha   90.00
_cell.angle_beta   90.00
_cell.angle_gamma   90.00
#
_symmetry.space_group_name_H-M   'P 1'
#
loop_
_entity.id
_entity.type
_entity.pdbx_description
1 polymer ?
#
loop_
_entity_poly.entity_id
_entity_poly.type
_entity_poly.pdbx_seq_one_letter_code
_entity_poly.pdbx_strand_id
1 'polypeptide(L)'
;LPPLRGRRALSRLLGGRSKPAGRLHVGAQHGPPDPPMSDGAKKVLLVKPKIEAPLDPDFAPVILGKKKYYAAASKCKDYFEWALVRSDGVGRGILPVFPEGHQCADASVHLAGVLIQGMLWQRSGYRLDLCGPMYICNELLKAFSVQGKFRFEVLTMPKVCGTPDKPFEVFIVANSKDLPLCKDTPQVCGNDANGCRLAFDLGKSDIKTVAVMDNEVLSSKETEWDV
;
A
#
# COMPACT_ATOMS: atom_id res chain seq x y z
N LEU A 1 55.05 4.69 -39.52
CA LEU A 1 54.60 5.50 -40.68
C LEU A 1 53.10 5.29 -40.86
N PRO A 2 52.23 6.32 -40.89
CA PRO A 2 52.43 7.71 -40.46
C PRO A 2 51.43 8.18 -39.38
N PRO A 3 51.71 9.30 -38.70
CA PRO A 3 50.76 10.04 -37.86
C PRO A 3 50.04 11.09 -38.71
N LEU A 4 48.74 11.36 -38.45
CA LEU A 4 48.07 12.52 -39.02
C LEU A 4 47.34 13.33 -37.95
N ARG A 5 47.87 14.54 -37.80
CA ARG A 5 47.32 15.73 -37.17
C ARG A 5 45.85 15.95 -37.53
N GLY A 6 45.06 16.30 -36.52
CA GLY A 6 43.73 16.87 -36.68
C GLY A 6 43.35 17.69 -35.45
N ARG A 7 44.10 18.76 -35.15
CA ARG A 7 43.60 19.84 -34.30
C ARG A 7 42.41 20.48 -35.03
N ARG A 8 41.19 20.23 -34.57
CA ARG A 8 40.09 21.19 -34.73
C ARG A 8 39.70 21.69 -33.34
N ALA A 9 39.99 22.97 -33.14
CA ALA A 9 39.39 23.76 -32.08
C ALA A 9 37.88 23.78 -32.30
N LEU A 10 37.13 23.35 -31.29
CA LEU A 10 35.75 23.75 -31.08
C LEU A 10 35.69 24.33 -29.68
N SER A 11 36.11 25.59 -29.61
CA SER A 11 35.78 26.49 -28.52
C SER A 11 34.26 26.73 -28.50
N ARG A 12 33.70 26.80 -27.29
CA ARG A 12 32.40 27.38 -26.92
C ARG A 12 31.15 26.60 -27.35
N LEU A 13 30.66 25.81 -26.40
CA LEU A 13 29.24 25.74 -26.05
C LEU A 13 29.10 25.40 -24.55
N LEU A 14 29.80 26.18 -23.71
CA LEU A 14 29.44 26.32 -22.30
C LEU A 14 28.37 27.41 -22.23
N GLY A 15 27.09 27.01 -22.25
CA GLY A 15 26.00 27.97 -22.32
C GLY A 15 24.61 27.35 -22.29
N GLY A 16 24.41 26.25 -21.56
CA GLY A 16 23.08 25.75 -21.22
C GLY A 16 22.96 25.73 -19.69
N ARG A 17 22.52 26.83 -19.07
CA ARG A 17 22.04 26.74 -17.69
C ARG A 17 20.82 25.82 -17.73
N SER A 18 20.96 24.62 -17.17
CA SER A 18 19.80 23.80 -16.79
C SER A 18 18.83 24.71 -16.08
N LYS A 19 17.56 24.72 -16.52
CA LYS A 19 16.49 25.35 -15.74
C LYS A 19 16.59 24.78 -14.31
N PRO A 20 16.41 25.61 -13.26
CA PRO A 20 16.27 25.06 -11.93
C PRO A 20 15.15 24.03 -12.01
N ALA A 21 15.42 22.81 -11.54
CA ALA A 21 14.41 21.77 -11.42
C ALA A 21 13.18 22.44 -10.80
N GLY A 22 12.04 22.36 -11.50
CA GLY A 22 10.78 22.88 -10.97
C GLY A 22 10.62 22.34 -9.55
N ARG A 23 10.14 23.18 -8.63
CA ARG A 23 9.85 22.77 -7.26
C ARG A 23 9.08 21.45 -7.33
N LEU A 24 9.64 20.37 -6.78
CA LEU A 24 8.95 19.09 -6.67
C LEU A 24 7.54 19.38 -6.17
N HIS A 25 6.55 19.16 -7.03
CA HIS A 25 5.17 19.21 -6.60
C HIS A 25 5.02 18.05 -5.64
N VAL A 26 4.92 18.36 -4.34
CA VAL A 26 4.53 17.38 -3.34
C VAL A 26 3.26 16.74 -3.90
N GLY A 27 3.29 15.41 -4.07
CA GLY A 27 2.16 14.65 -4.59
C GLY A 27 0.87 15.02 -3.85
N ALA A 28 -0.29 14.74 -4.47
CA ALA A 28 -1.61 15.06 -3.94
C ALA A 28 -1.67 15.01 -2.40
N GLN A 29 -2.23 16.04 -1.75
CA GLN A 29 -2.28 16.17 -0.29
C GLN A 29 -2.55 14.80 0.37
N HIS A 30 -1.57 14.32 1.14
CA HIS A 30 -1.62 13.07 1.89
C HIS A 30 -2.65 13.17 3.02
N GLY A 31 -3.95 13.14 2.68
CA GLY A 31 -5.04 13.15 3.66
C GLY A 31 -4.93 14.24 4.74
N PRO A 32 -5.72 14.13 5.82
CA PRO A 32 -5.38 14.79 7.07
C PRO A 32 -4.15 14.12 7.71
N PRO A 33 -3.41 14.81 8.60
CA PRO A 33 -2.37 14.17 9.41
C PRO A 33 -2.91 12.97 10.17
N ASP A 34 -2.05 11.98 10.39
CA ASP A 34 -2.39 10.81 11.20
C ASP A 34 -2.84 11.25 12.61
N PRO A 35 -3.94 10.70 13.14
CA PRO A 35 -4.34 10.94 14.51
C PRO A 35 -3.21 10.47 15.45
N PRO A 36 -2.91 11.23 16.52
CA PRO A 36 -1.86 10.85 17.46
C PRO A 36 -2.27 9.58 18.20
N MET A 37 -1.33 8.64 18.35
CA MET A 37 -1.53 7.46 19.19
C MET A 37 -1.56 7.85 20.67
N SER A 38 -2.49 7.27 21.43
CA SER A 38 -2.47 7.29 22.89
C SER A 38 -1.22 6.61 23.46
N ASP A 39 -0.87 6.91 24.70
CA ASP A 39 0.30 6.30 25.36
C ASP A 39 0.14 4.78 25.53
N GLY A 40 -1.08 4.30 25.76
CA GLY A 40 -1.37 2.87 25.79
C GLY A 40 -1.17 2.21 24.43
N ALA A 41 -1.58 2.88 23.33
CA ALA A 41 -1.30 2.40 21.98
C ALA A 41 0.19 2.37 21.67
N LYS A 42 0.93 3.45 21.96
CA LYS A 42 2.39 3.50 21.79
C LYS A 42 3.07 2.36 22.54
N LYS A 43 2.66 2.10 23.78
CA LYS A 43 3.23 1.04 24.62
C LYS A 43 3.13 -0.34 23.98
N VAL A 44 2.05 -0.66 23.25
CA VAL A 44 1.85 -2.00 22.66
C VAL A 44 2.20 -2.09 21.17
N LEU A 45 2.19 -0.97 20.43
CA LEU A 45 2.47 -0.95 18.98
C LEU A 45 3.89 -0.50 18.63
N LEU A 46 4.49 0.40 19.40
CA LEU A 46 5.85 0.90 19.12
C LEU A 46 6.87 0.01 19.82
N VAL A 47 7.50 -0.87 19.03
CA VAL A 47 8.52 -1.81 19.49
C VAL A 47 9.81 -1.52 18.76
N LYS A 48 10.84 -1.14 19.52
CA LYS A 48 12.17 -0.88 18.99
C LYS A 48 12.75 -2.16 18.37
N PRO A 49 13.19 -2.15 17.10
CA PRO A 49 13.82 -3.31 16.48
C PRO A 49 15.18 -3.59 17.11
N LYS A 50 15.64 -4.85 16.99
CA LYS A 50 17.00 -5.24 17.43
C LYS A 50 18.10 -4.57 16.61
N ILE A 51 17.82 -4.30 15.34
CA ILE A 51 18.69 -3.56 14.42
C ILE A 51 17.95 -2.28 14.10
N GLU A 52 18.52 -1.15 14.52
CA GLU A 52 17.91 0.17 14.32
C GLU A 52 18.04 0.62 12.86
N ALA A 53 17.02 1.31 12.36
CA ALA A 53 17.08 1.90 11.03
C ALA A 53 17.99 3.13 11.07
N PRO A 54 19.09 3.18 10.29
CA PRO A 54 20.08 4.25 10.41
C PRO A 54 19.57 5.62 9.96
N LEU A 55 18.51 5.67 9.15
CA LEU A 55 17.95 6.90 8.59
C LEU A 55 16.60 7.30 9.21
N ASP A 56 16.04 6.46 10.08
CA ASP A 56 14.75 6.70 10.74
C ASP A 56 14.82 6.15 12.17
N PRO A 57 15.37 6.93 13.12
CA PRO A 57 15.56 6.49 14.50
C PRO A 57 14.26 6.09 15.23
N ASP A 58 13.13 6.63 14.78
CA ASP A 58 11.80 6.37 15.35
C ASP A 58 11.05 5.24 14.61
N PHE A 59 11.69 4.59 13.64
CA PHE A 59 11.10 3.49 12.89
C PHE A 59 10.72 2.32 13.80
N ALA A 60 9.42 2.00 13.81
CA ALA A 60 8.85 0.86 14.51
C ALA A 60 8.26 -0.15 13.50
N PRO A 61 8.87 -1.34 13.33
CA PRO A 61 8.34 -2.33 12.39
C PRO A 61 6.96 -2.83 12.83
N VAL A 62 5.97 -2.71 11.94
CA VAL A 62 4.58 -3.14 12.18
C VAL A 62 4.51 -4.58 12.68
N ILE A 63 5.36 -5.48 12.17
CA ILE A 63 5.37 -6.88 12.61
C ILE A 63 5.72 -7.07 14.09
N LEU A 64 6.61 -6.24 14.64
CA LEU A 64 6.98 -6.31 16.05
C LEU A 64 5.87 -5.74 16.93
N GLY A 65 5.28 -4.62 16.53
CA GLY A 65 4.09 -4.05 17.16
C GLY A 65 2.90 -5.01 17.16
N LYS A 66 2.64 -5.65 16.01
CA LYS A 66 1.60 -6.67 15.85
C LYS A 66 1.83 -7.83 16.83
N LYS A 67 3.03 -8.42 16.88
CA LYS A 67 3.33 -9.51 17.82
C LYS A 67 3.07 -9.12 19.28
N LYS A 68 3.52 -7.93 19.70
CA LYS A 68 3.31 -7.42 21.07
C LYS A 68 1.83 -7.14 21.35
N TYR A 69 1.10 -6.56 20.40
CA TYR A 69 -0.33 -6.34 20.48
C TYR A 69 -1.09 -7.66 20.69
N TYR A 70 -0.85 -8.69 19.86
CA TYR A 70 -1.55 -9.98 19.99
C TYR A 70 -1.27 -10.64 21.35
N ALA A 71 -0.06 -10.52 21.88
CA ALA A 71 0.25 -10.99 23.22
C ALA A 71 -0.54 -10.23 24.30
N ALA A 72 -0.62 -8.91 24.19
CA ALA A 72 -1.35 -8.05 25.13
C ALA A 72 -2.88 -8.23 25.04
N ALA A 73 -3.41 -8.49 23.85
CA ALA A 73 -4.83 -8.71 23.59
C ALA A 73 -5.26 -10.18 23.73
N SER A 74 -4.35 -11.09 24.11
CA SER A 74 -4.60 -12.54 24.12
C SER A 74 -5.77 -13.00 25.02
N LYS A 75 -6.13 -12.19 26.03
CA LYS A 75 -7.24 -12.45 26.95
C LYS A 75 -8.48 -11.60 26.66
N CYS A 76 -8.45 -10.77 25.62
CA CYS A 76 -9.61 -10.01 25.19
C CYS A 76 -10.68 -10.95 24.63
N LYS A 77 -11.94 -10.61 24.89
CA LYS A 77 -13.08 -11.44 24.48
C LYS A 77 -13.68 -10.98 23.15
N ASP A 78 -13.55 -9.70 22.85
CA ASP A 78 -14.14 -9.09 21.67
C ASP A 78 -13.21 -9.21 20.46
N TYR A 79 -13.83 -9.32 19.28
CA TYR A 79 -13.14 -9.36 18.01
C TYR A 79 -13.70 -8.30 17.09
N PHE A 80 -12.81 -7.71 16.31
CA PHE A 80 -13.13 -6.90 15.15
C PHE A 80 -12.79 -7.69 13.90
N GLU A 81 -13.75 -7.79 13.00
CA GLU A 81 -13.65 -8.48 11.73
C GLU A 81 -13.95 -7.53 10.58
N TRP A 82 -13.34 -7.80 9.43
CA TRP A 82 -13.62 -7.05 8.21
C TRP A 82 -13.61 -7.96 6.99
N ALA A 83 -14.35 -7.53 5.96
CA ALA A 83 -14.36 -8.12 4.64
C ALA A 83 -14.04 -7.05 3.60
N LEU A 84 -13.01 -7.29 2.79
CA LEU A 84 -12.64 -6.46 1.65
C LEU A 84 -13.18 -7.11 0.38
N VAL A 85 -14.21 -6.51 -0.22
CA VAL A 85 -14.90 -7.01 -1.40
C VAL A 85 -14.22 -6.50 -2.67
N ARG A 86 -14.02 -7.42 -3.60
CA ARG A 86 -13.30 -7.29 -4.87
C ARG A 86 -14.19 -7.80 -6.00
N SER A 87 -13.87 -7.49 -7.24
CA SER A 87 -14.65 -7.95 -8.40
C SER A 87 -14.73 -9.47 -8.51
N ASP A 88 -13.68 -10.18 -8.07
CA ASP A 88 -13.52 -11.61 -8.20
C ASP A 88 -13.37 -12.34 -6.85
N GLY A 89 -13.61 -11.68 -5.72
CA GLY A 89 -13.38 -12.30 -4.42
C GLY A 89 -13.58 -11.39 -3.22
N VAL A 90 -13.26 -11.94 -2.05
CA VAL A 90 -13.38 -11.29 -0.75
C VAL A 90 -12.20 -11.69 0.14
N GLY A 91 -11.43 -10.70 0.59
CA GLY A 91 -10.43 -10.89 1.64
C GLY A 91 -11.06 -10.69 3.01
N ARG A 92 -10.86 -11.63 3.95
CA ARG A 92 -11.32 -11.51 5.34
C ARG A 92 -10.16 -11.26 6.30
N GLY A 93 -10.41 -10.51 7.36
CA GLY A 93 -9.51 -10.38 8.48
C GLY A 93 -10.24 -10.36 9.82
N ILE A 94 -9.51 -10.70 10.88
CA ILE A 94 -9.97 -10.74 12.26
C ILE A 94 -8.86 -10.27 13.20
N LEU A 95 -9.24 -9.49 14.20
CA LEU A 95 -8.34 -8.94 15.21
C LEU A 95 -9.02 -9.04 16.59
N PRO A 96 -8.40 -9.66 17.60
CA PRO A 96 -8.86 -9.49 18.98
C PRO A 96 -8.67 -8.02 19.39
N VAL A 97 -9.67 -7.43 20.03
CA VAL A 97 -9.65 -5.99 20.37
C VAL A 97 -9.82 -5.75 21.85
N PHE A 98 -9.16 -4.72 22.36
CA PHE A 98 -9.37 -4.29 23.74
C PHE A 98 -10.79 -3.72 23.90
N PRO A 99 -11.44 -3.92 25.06
CA PRO A 99 -12.76 -3.36 25.30
C PRO A 99 -12.73 -1.82 25.28
N GLU A 100 -13.87 -1.21 24.96
CA GLU A 100 -14.02 0.24 24.98
C GLU A 100 -13.65 0.82 26.35
N GLY A 101 -12.91 1.93 26.36
CA GLY A 101 -12.39 2.55 27.58
C GLY A 101 -11.11 1.93 28.16
N HIS A 102 -10.64 0.78 27.65
CA HIS A 102 -9.32 0.26 28.03
C HIS A 102 -8.20 1.20 27.54
N GLN A 103 -7.13 1.34 28.33
CA GLN A 103 -5.99 2.22 28.00
C GLN A 103 -5.34 1.92 26.62
N CYS A 104 -5.47 0.67 26.13
CA CYS A 104 -4.97 0.24 24.82
C CYS A 104 -6.07 0.12 23.75
N ALA A 105 -7.31 0.57 23.99
CA ALA A 105 -8.41 0.47 23.02
C ALA A 105 -8.07 1.09 21.67
N ASP A 106 -7.45 2.28 21.72
CA ASP A 106 -6.91 3.02 20.59
C ASP A 106 -5.89 2.22 19.74
N ALA A 107 -5.09 1.36 20.37
CA ALA A 107 -4.16 0.47 19.66
C ALA A 107 -4.88 -0.45 18.66
N SER A 108 -6.10 -0.86 19.00
CA SER A 108 -6.94 -1.72 18.17
C SER A 108 -7.33 -1.00 16.88
N VAL A 109 -7.69 0.28 16.98
CA VAL A 109 -8.08 1.13 15.84
C VAL A 109 -6.89 1.33 14.90
N HIS A 110 -5.73 1.72 15.45
CA HIS A 110 -4.52 1.94 14.66
C HIS A 110 -4.06 0.67 13.95
N LEU A 111 -3.99 -0.46 14.66
CA LEU A 111 -3.54 -1.71 14.07
C LEU A 111 -4.53 -2.23 13.03
N ALA A 112 -5.84 -2.19 13.30
CA ALA A 112 -6.85 -2.58 12.33
C ALA A 112 -6.75 -1.75 11.04
N GLY A 113 -6.63 -0.43 11.15
CA GLY A 113 -6.45 0.46 10.00
C GLY A 113 -5.24 0.09 9.14
N VAL A 114 -4.08 -0.12 9.76
CA VAL A 114 -2.85 -0.54 9.05
C VAL A 114 -3.00 -1.92 8.41
N LEU A 115 -3.67 -2.87 9.06
CA LEU A 115 -3.91 -4.20 8.50
C LEU A 115 -4.87 -4.17 7.31
N ILE A 116 -5.92 -3.34 7.37
CA ILE A 116 -6.86 -3.13 6.26
C ILE A 116 -6.16 -2.42 5.11
N GLN A 117 -5.37 -1.37 5.37
CA GLN A 117 -4.56 -0.69 4.37
C GLN A 117 -3.60 -1.68 3.68
N GLY A 118 -2.88 -2.49 4.45
CA GLY A 118 -2.01 -3.53 3.90
C GLY A 118 -2.77 -4.54 3.03
N MET A 119 -3.98 -4.93 3.44
CA MET A 119 -4.84 -5.82 2.66
C MET A 119 -5.32 -5.17 1.35
N LEU A 120 -5.67 -3.89 1.36
CA LEU A 120 -6.02 -3.12 0.16
C LEU A 120 -4.87 -3.10 -0.84
N TRP A 121 -3.63 -2.88 -0.39
CA TRP A 121 -2.48 -2.88 -1.29
C TRP A 121 -2.09 -4.28 -1.79
N GLN A 122 -2.39 -5.34 -1.03
CA GLN A 122 -2.12 -6.71 -1.46
C GLN A 122 -3.18 -7.25 -2.43
N ARG A 123 -4.45 -6.90 -2.22
CA ARG A 123 -5.59 -7.58 -2.86
C ARG A 123 -6.47 -6.65 -3.68
N SER A 124 -6.33 -5.33 -3.50
CA SER A 124 -7.27 -4.33 -3.98
C SER A 124 -8.70 -4.54 -3.48
N GLY A 125 -9.63 -3.64 -3.83
CA GLY A 125 -11.04 -3.78 -3.49
C GLY A 125 -11.81 -2.48 -3.71
N TYR A 126 -13.14 -2.58 -3.72
CA TYR A 126 -14.04 -1.43 -3.90
C TYR A 126 -14.98 -1.22 -2.72
N ARG A 127 -15.09 -2.19 -1.80
CA ARG A 127 -15.98 -2.10 -0.65
C ARG A 127 -15.37 -2.78 0.58
N LEU A 128 -15.55 -2.16 1.74
CA LEU A 128 -15.08 -2.64 3.03
C LEU A 128 -16.27 -2.81 4.00
N ASP A 129 -16.53 -4.04 4.42
CA ASP A 129 -17.54 -4.33 5.45
C ASP A 129 -16.87 -4.56 6.80
N LEU A 130 -17.37 -3.91 7.86
CA LEU A 130 -16.81 -3.89 9.20
C LEU A 130 -17.78 -4.53 10.20
N CYS A 131 -17.28 -5.37 11.10
CA CYS A 131 -18.07 -6.00 12.15
C CYS A 131 -17.29 -6.05 13.47
N GLY A 132 -17.95 -5.76 14.59
CA GLY A 132 -17.34 -5.81 15.91
C GLY A 132 -17.83 -4.68 16.82
N PRO A 133 -17.12 -4.39 17.92
CA PRO A 133 -17.49 -3.29 18.81
C PRO A 133 -17.65 -1.96 18.07
N MET A 134 -18.73 -1.23 18.36
CA MET A 134 -19.09 -0.04 17.58
C MET A 134 -18.04 1.07 17.63
N TYR A 135 -17.29 1.20 18.72
CA TYR A 135 -16.25 2.23 18.85
C TYR A 135 -15.21 2.10 17.72
N ILE A 136 -14.70 0.89 17.44
CA ILE A 136 -13.70 0.67 16.38
C ILE A 136 -14.32 0.72 14.99
N CYS A 137 -15.53 0.18 14.80
CA CYS A 137 -16.24 0.25 13.53
C CYS A 137 -16.48 1.70 13.10
N ASN A 138 -16.91 2.56 14.04
CA ASN A 138 -17.16 3.98 13.76
C ASN A 138 -15.86 4.75 13.47
N GLU A 139 -14.77 4.49 14.20
CA GLU A 139 -13.49 5.13 13.92
C GLU A 139 -12.92 4.71 12.56
N LEU A 140 -13.04 3.44 12.18
CA LEU A 140 -12.59 2.97 10.86
C LEU A 140 -13.50 3.44 9.73
N LEU A 141 -14.81 3.54 9.95
CA LEU A 141 -15.74 4.16 9.00
C LEU A 141 -15.33 5.60 8.68
N LYS A 142 -14.95 6.39 9.70
CA LYS A 142 -14.43 7.76 9.51
C LYS A 142 -13.07 7.74 8.81
N ALA A 143 -12.17 6.84 9.21
CA ALA A 143 -10.81 6.78 8.69
C ALA A 143 -10.76 6.38 7.19
N PHE A 144 -11.61 5.45 6.76
CA PHE A 144 -11.77 5.04 5.36
C PHE A 144 -12.86 5.87 4.66
N SER A 145 -12.70 7.19 4.68
CA SER A 145 -13.57 8.14 3.98
C SER A 145 -12.78 9.13 3.14
N VAL A 146 -13.47 9.91 2.30
CA VAL A 146 -12.83 10.93 1.46
C VAL A 146 -12.27 12.12 2.26
N GLN A 147 -12.57 12.21 3.56
CA GLN A 147 -11.96 13.17 4.50
C GLN A 147 -11.09 12.47 5.57
N GLY A 148 -11.00 11.14 5.54
CA GLY A 148 -10.36 10.35 6.58
C GLY A 148 -8.86 10.14 6.37
N LYS A 149 -8.22 9.50 7.36
CA LYS A 149 -6.81 9.11 7.31
C LYS A 149 -6.42 8.35 6.03
N PHE A 150 -7.23 7.38 5.62
CA PHE A 150 -6.97 6.52 4.47
C PHE A 150 -7.60 7.06 3.18
N ARG A 151 -7.71 8.39 3.07
CA ARG A 151 -8.31 9.07 1.92
C ARG A 151 -7.64 8.66 0.60
N PHE A 152 -6.32 8.49 0.61
CA PHE A 152 -5.58 8.14 -0.60
C PHE A 152 -6.04 6.79 -1.15
N GLU A 153 -6.15 5.78 -0.30
CA GLU A 153 -6.68 4.46 -0.64
C GLU A 153 -8.13 4.56 -1.12
N VAL A 154 -9.00 5.28 -0.41
CA VAL A 154 -10.42 5.45 -0.77
C VAL A 154 -10.59 6.04 -2.17
N LEU A 155 -9.72 6.99 -2.57
CA LEU A 155 -9.78 7.59 -3.91
C LEU A 155 -9.06 6.80 -5.00
N THR A 156 -8.09 5.97 -4.63
CA THR A 156 -7.20 5.30 -5.57
C THR A 156 -7.68 3.89 -5.87
N MET A 157 -8.12 3.15 -4.85
CA MET A 157 -8.45 1.72 -4.96
C MET A 157 -9.51 1.42 -6.01
N PRO A 158 -10.63 2.17 -6.12
CA PRO A 158 -11.61 1.93 -7.20
C PRO A 158 -11.02 2.03 -8.62
N LYS A 159 -10.06 2.94 -8.82
CA LYS A 159 -9.41 3.17 -10.12
C LYS A 159 -8.50 2.03 -10.55
N VAL A 160 -7.91 1.34 -9.58
CA VAL A 160 -6.95 0.25 -9.83
C VAL A 160 -7.56 -1.14 -9.66
N CYS A 161 -8.79 -1.25 -9.12
CA CYS A 161 -9.47 -2.52 -8.88
C CYS A 161 -10.51 -2.90 -9.95
N GLY A 162 -10.53 -2.20 -11.08
CA GLY A 162 -11.45 -2.47 -12.19
C GLY A 162 -12.86 -1.88 -12.02
N THR A 163 -13.05 -0.96 -11.06
CA THR A 163 -14.32 -0.24 -10.87
C THR A 163 -14.11 1.28 -10.80
N PRO A 164 -13.46 1.91 -11.80
CA PRO A 164 -13.07 3.33 -11.73
C PRO A 164 -14.24 4.29 -11.57
N ASP A 165 -15.44 3.89 -12.00
CA ASP A 165 -16.66 4.71 -11.93
C ASP A 165 -17.45 4.54 -10.62
N LYS A 166 -17.00 3.64 -9.73
CA LYS A 166 -17.66 3.40 -8.44
C LYS A 166 -16.86 4.03 -7.30
N PRO A 167 -17.50 4.73 -6.36
CA PRO A 167 -16.81 5.17 -5.14
C PRO A 167 -16.43 3.95 -4.30
N PHE A 168 -15.38 4.09 -3.48
CA PHE A 168 -15.07 3.10 -2.45
C PHE A 168 -16.12 3.20 -1.33
N GLU A 169 -16.74 2.09 -0.98
CA GLU A 169 -17.82 2.05 0.01
C GLU A 169 -17.37 1.38 1.32
N VAL A 170 -17.88 1.87 2.46
CA VAL A 170 -17.61 1.28 3.77
C VAL A 170 -18.92 1.09 4.51
N PHE A 171 -19.16 -0.12 5.01
CA PHE A 171 -20.39 -0.45 5.75
C PHE A 171 -20.05 -1.08 7.10
N ILE A 172 -20.92 -0.86 8.08
CA ILE A 172 -20.92 -1.59 9.34
C ILE A 172 -22.02 -2.65 9.25
N VAL A 173 -21.67 -3.91 9.45
CA VAL A 173 -22.61 -5.03 9.52
C VAL A 173 -22.84 -5.45 10.97
N ALA A 174 -24.06 -5.92 11.26
CA ALA A 174 -24.46 -6.22 12.64
C ALA A 174 -23.81 -7.50 13.20
N ASN A 175 -23.62 -8.53 12.37
CA ASN A 175 -23.09 -9.81 12.80
C ASN A 175 -21.98 -10.32 11.89
N SER A 176 -21.05 -11.09 12.45
CA SER A 176 -19.94 -11.70 11.70
C SER A 176 -20.41 -12.63 10.56
N LYS A 177 -21.55 -13.29 10.75
CA LYS A 177 -22.19 -14.13 9.71
C LYS A 177 -22.71 -13.34 8.51
N ASP A 178 -22.95 -12.04 8.68
CA ASP A 178 -23.44 -11.15 7.62
C ASP A 178 -22.27 -10.57 6.78
N LEU A 179 -21.02 -10.72 7.25
CA LEU A 179 -19.85 -10.41 6.44
C LEU A 179 -19.74 -11.40 5.27
N PRO A 180 -19.49 -10.93 4.04
CA PRO A 180 -19.26 -11.81 2.90
C PRO A 180 -18.20 -12.87 3.19
N LEU A 181 -18.43 -14.09 2.72
CA LEU A 181 -17.52 -15.22 2.95
C LEU A 181 -16.18 -14.98 2.24
N CYS A 182 -15.10 -15.38 2.90
CA CYS A 182 -13.77 -15.36 2.28
C CYS A 182 -13.80 -16.20 1.00
N LYS A 183 -13.40 -15.59 -0.12
CA LYS A 183 -13.37 -16.24 -1.42
C LYS A 183 -12.23 -15.66 -2.23
N ASP A 184 -11.31 -16.52 -2.65
CA ASP A 184 -10.31 -16.15 -3.64
C ASP A 184 -10.60 -16.92 -4.93
N THR A 185 -10.43 -16.25 -6.06
CA THR A 185 -10.50 -16.87 -7.39
C THR A 185 -9.07 -17.12 -7.84
N PRO A 186 -8.53 -18.34 -7.65
CA PRO A 186 -7.18 -18.65 -8.08
C PRO A 186 -7.09 -18.47 -9.61
N GLN A 187 -6.13 -17.67 -10.05
CA GLN A 187 -5.83 -17.55 -11.46
C GLN A 187 -4.93 -18.72 -11.86
N VAL A 188 -5.37 -19.49 -12.84
CA VAL A 188 -4.55 -20.56 -13.41
C VAL A 188 -3.55 -19.89 -14.35
N CYS A 189 -2.32 -19.73 -13.87
CA CYS A 189 -1.21 -19.32 -14.74
C CYS A 189 -0.86 -20.48 -15.66
N GLY A 190 -1.02 -20.28 -16.98
CA GLY A 190 -0.59 -21.26 -17.97
C GLY A 190 0.94 -21.35 -18.03
N ASN A 191 1.44 -22.53 -18.41
CA ASN A 191 2.84 -22.75 -18.75
C ASN A 191 3.10 -22.63 -20.26
N ASP A 192 2.07 -22.28 -21.04
CA ASP A 192 2.21 -22.12 -22.48
C ASP A 192 2.98 -20.84 -22.79
N ALA A 193 4.11 -21.03 -23.45
CA ALA A 193 5.01 -19.98 -23.85
C ALA A 193 4.92 -19.71 -25.36
N ASN A 194 3.82 -20.07 -26.00
CA ASN A 194 3.50 -19.68 -27.37
C ASN A 194 2.85 -18.29 -27.42
N GLY A 195 2.88 -17.66 -28.59
CA GLY A 195 2.28 -16.36 -28.88
C GLY A 195 3.08 -15.15 -28.39
N CYS A 196 2.52 -13.96 -28.64
CA CYS A 196 3.14 -12.68 -28.30
C CYS A 196 2.97 -12.32 -26.82
N ARG A 197 4.05 -11.93 -26.16
CA ARG A 197 4.07 -11.45 -24.77
C ARG A 197 4.87 -10.15 -24.65
N LEU A 198 4.48 -9.33 -23.68
CA LEU A 198 5.23 -8.14 -23.26
C LEU A 198 5.68 -8.33 -21.82
N ALA A 199 6.97 -8.09 -21.56
CA ALA A 199 7.55 -8.06 -20.23
C ALA A 199 8.07 -6.65 -19.93
N PHE A 200 7.84 -6.22 -18.69
CA PHE A 200 8.28 -4.93 -18.17
C PHE A 200 9.11 -5.17 -16.91
N ASP A 201 10.30 -4.58 -16.85
CA ASP A 201 11.07 -4.44 -15.62
C ASP A 201 11.08 -2.95 -15.25
N LEU A 202 10.55 -2.67 -14.06
CA LEU A 202 10.39 -1.30 -13.56
C LEU A 202 11.49 -1.04 -12.54
N GLY A 203 12.66 -0.64 -13.05
CA GLY A 203 13.81 -0.27 -12.26
C GLY A 203 13.66 1.08 -11.59
N LYS A 204 14.60 1.41 -10.70
CA LYS A 204 14.63 2.74 -10.07
C LYS A 204 15.02 3.85 -11.04
N SER A 205 15.92 3.56 -11.99
CA SER A 205 16.53 4.51 -12.93
C SER A 205 15.94 4.45 -14.35
N ASP A 206 15.31 3.33 -14.70
CA ASP A 206 14.91 3.01 -16.05
C ASP A 206 13.68 2.07 -16.06
N ILE A 207 13.08 1.97 -17.24
CA ILE A 207 12.13 0.93 -17.61
C ILE A 207 12.72 0.11 -18.73
N LYS A 208 12.71 -1.22 -18.56
CA LYS A 208 13.00 -2.17 -19.63
C LYS A 208 11.71 -2.78 -20.14
N THR A 209 11.56 -2.78 -21.45
CA THR A 209 10.44 -3.38 -22.17
C THR A 209 10.97 -4.46 -23.11
N VAL A 210 10.38 -5.64 -23.06
CA VAL A 210 10.78 -6.78 -23.91
C VAL A 210 9.54 -7.34 -24.58
N ALA A 211 9.57 -7.45 -25.91
CA ALA A 211 8.57 -8.17 -26.69
C ALA A 211 9.12 -9.55 -27.02
N VAL A 212 8.34 -10.60 -26.72
CA VAL A 212 8.70 -12.00 -26.90
C VAL A 212 7.61 -12.68 -27.74
N MET A 213 7.99 -13.56 -28.66
CA MET A 213 7.08 -14.44 -29.39
C MET A 213 7.63 -15.86 -29.36
N ASP A 214 6.84 -16.83 -28.92
CA ASP A 214 7.25 -18.25 -28.89
C ASP A 214 8.60 -18.48 -28.17
N ASN A 215 8.82 -17.75 -27.06
CA ASN A 215 10.06 -17.70 -26.27
C ASN A 215 11.28 -17.05 -26.94
N GLU A 216 11.14 -16.50 -28.14
CA GLU A 216 12.18 -15.72 -28.79
C GLU A 216 12.00 -14.22 -28.54
N VAL A 217 13.08 -13.53 -28.18
CA VAL A 217 13.06 -12.07 -27.98
C VAL A 217 13.01 -11.38 -29.34
N LEU A 218 11.91 -10.70 -29.63
CA LEU A 218 11.76 -9.92 -30.86
C LEU A 218 12.29 -8.50 -30.71
N SER A 219 12.15 -7.91 -29.52
CA SER A 219 12.62 -6.57 -29.21
C SER A 219 12.91 -6.43 -27.72
N SER A 220 13.95 -5.67 -27.40
CA SER A 220 14.31 -5.30 -26.03
C SER A 220 14.79 -3.85 -26.04
N LYS A 221 14.15 -3.00 -25.24
CA LYS A 221 14.53 -1.59 -25.08
C LYS A 221 14.53 -1.21 -23.63
N GLU A 222 15.59 -0.52 -23.22
CA GLU A 222 15.74 0.12 -21.92
C GLU A 222 15.65 1.63 -22.12
N THR A 223 14.87 2.30 -21.29
CA THR A 223 14.65 3.75 -21.35
C THR A 223 14.79 4.30 -19.95
N GLU A 224 15.73 5.23 -19.75
CA GLU A 224 15.83 5.95 -18.48
C GLU A 224 14.51 6.69 -18.19
N TRP A 225 14.14 6.79 -16.92
CA TRP A 225 13.01 7.63 -16.53
C TRP A 225 13.31 9.08 -16.90
N ASP A 226 12.35 9.75 -17.54
CA ASP A 226 12.39 11.20 -17.69
C ASP A 226 12.01 11.81 -16.32
N VAL A 227 13.00 11.99 -15.45
CA VAL A 227 12.85 12.55 -14.10
C VAL A 227 13.02 14.06 -14.05
#